data_AF-A0Z0E7-F1
#
_entry.id   AF-A0Z0E7-F1
#
_cell.length_a   1.000
_cell.length_b   1.000
_cell.length_c   1.000
_cell.angle_alpha   90.00
_cell.angle_beta   90.00
_cell.angle_gamma   90.00
#
_symmetry.space_group_name_H-M   'P 1'
#
loop_
_entity.id
_entity.type
_entity.pdbx_description
1 polymer ?
#
loop_
_entity_poly.entity_id
_entity_poly.type
_entity_poly.pdbx_seq_one_letter_code
_entity_poly.pdbx_strand_id
1 'polypeptide(L)'
;MIPKKSEINSIKSELQSDILPETDQAIRKFVTLKAELNEFSQQLESAELEAISEALTIQQYNQEHNKNNIVYQDSVAKVVLCFRQKYASSKDSTELARLEEDIRAEEVSLMKRNGLKLRKLDEQISELEEQIRQLEERKEKLTQSKRIAALQARYQRIIADSAYKVPNLVVHFKK
;
A
#
# COMPACT_ATOMS: atom_id res chain seq x y z
N MET A 1 33.93 -9.21 -47.67
CA MET A 1 33.28 -7.91 -47.94
C MET A 1 31.89 -7.96 -47.31
N ILE A 2 31.67 -7.16 -46.27
CA ILE A 2 30.46 -7.19 -45.44
C ILE A 2 29.73 -5.86 -45.70
N PRO A 3 28.45 -5.87 -46.14
CA PRO A 3 27.71 -4.63 -46.34
C PRO A 3 27.40 -3.95 -44.99
N LYS A 4 27.37 -2.61 -45.02
CA LYS A 4 27.32 -1.71 -43.86
C LYS A 4 25.97 -1.76 -43.15
N LYS A 5 25.98 -1.67 -41.82
CA LYS A 5 24.83 -1.69 -40.88
C LYS A 5 23.77 -0.58 -41.08
N SER A 6 23.87 0.27 -42.11
CA SER A 6 22.97 1.40 -42.35
C SER A 6 21.67 1.04 -43.07
N GLU A 7 21.58 -0.13 -43.71
CA GLU A 7 20.39 -0.51 -44.50
C GLU A 7 19.33 -1.31 -43.71
N ILE A 8 19.67 -1.80 -42.52
CA ILE A 8 18.74 -2.59 -41.69
C ILE A 8 17.74 -1.68 -40.93
N ASN A 9 18.06 -0.40 -40.75
CA ASN A 9 17.19 0.55 -40.05
C ASN A 9 16.13 1.20 -40.95
N SER A 10 16.24 1.10 -42.28
CA SER A 10 15.21 1.61 -43.20
C SER A 10 14.02 0.65 -43.38
N ILE A 11 14.20 -0.65 -43.14
CA ILE A 11 13.15 -1.65 -43.41
C ILE A 11 12.22 -1.88 -42.20
N LYS A 12 12.58 -1.40 -41.01
CA LYS A 12 11.71 -1.45 -39.82
C LYS A 12 10.77 -0.25 -39.66
N SER A 13 10.85 0.74 -40.55
CA SER A 13 10.08 1.99 -40.45
C SER A 13 8.80 2.02 -41.30
N GLU A 14 8.49 0.98 -42.07
CA GLU A 14 7.39 1.01 -43.05
C GLU A 14 6.42 -0.18 -42.98
N LEU A 15 6.39 -0.92 -41.87
CA LEU A 15 5.36 -1.94 -41.66
C LEU A 15 4.64 -1.68 -40.35
N GLN A 16 3.35 -1.37 -40.47
CA GLN A 16 2.33 -1.11 -39.45
C GLN A 16 1.94 0.35 -39.21
N SER A 17 1.96 1.17 -40.24
CA SER A 17 0.80 2.03 -40.49
C SER A 17 -0.20 1.22 -41.33
N ASP A 18 -1.47 1.31 -40.96
CA ASP A 18 -2.64 0.75 -41.65
C ASP A 18 -3.00 -0.70 -41.35
N ILE A 19 -3.86 -0.82 -40.33
CA ILE A 19 -5.19 -1.49 -40.31
C ILE A 19 -5.38 -2.07 -38.90
N LEU A 20 -5.83 -1.23 -37.96
CA LEU A 20 -6.50 -1.68 -36.73
C LEU A 20 -7.93 -1.12 -36.78
N PRO A 21 -8.96 -1.98 -36.63
CA PRO A 21 -10.35 -1.60 -36.82
C PRO A 21 -10.83 -0.66 -35.70
N GLU A 22 -12.02 -0.08 -35.85
CA GLU A 22 -12.72 0.87 -34.93
C GLU A 22 -12.80 0.45 -33.43
N THR A 23 -12.24 -0.71 -33.05
CA THR A 23 -12.29 -1.33 -31.73
C THR A 23 -11.38 -0.69 -30.68
N ASP A 24 -10.41 0.14 -31.06
CA ASP A 24 -9.47 0.80 -30.13
C ASP A 24 -10.05 2.05 -29.43
N GLN A 25 -11.22 2.54 -29.86
CA GLN A 25 -11.76 3.81 -29.37
C GLN A 25 -12.03 3.77 -27.86
N ALA A 26 -12.55 2.66 -27.33
CA ALA A 26 -12.84 2.51 -25.90
C ALA A 26 -11.57 2.44 -25.05
N ILE A 27 -10.52 1.74 -25.52
CA ILE A 27 -9.23 1.63 -24.82
C ILE A 27 -8.53 2.98 -24.83
N ARG A 28 -8.51 3.67 -25.98
CA ARG A 28 -7.97 5.03 -26.09
C ARG A 28 -8.70 5.99 -25.17
N LYS A 29 -10.03 5.97 -25.17
CA LYS A 29 -10.87 6.78 -24.26
C LYS A 29 -10.58 6.46 -22.79
N PHE A 30 -10.38 5.19 -22.43
CA PHE A 30 -10.03 4.81 -21.06
C PHE A 30 -8.65 5.33 -20.65
N VAL A 31 -7.65 5.23 -21.53
CA VAL A 31 -6.30 5.74 -21.28
C VAL A 31 -6.29 7.27 -21.20
N THR A 32 -7.00 7.98 -22.08
CA THR A 32 -7.09 9.45 -22.04
C THR A 32 -7.78 9.91 -20.76
N LEU A 33 -8.93 9.34 -20.40
CA LEU A 33 -9.61 9.66 -19.16
C LEU A 33 -8.75 9.36 -17.92
N LYS A 34 -7.96 8.27 -17.96
CA LYS A 34 -7.04 7.94 -16.87
C LYS A 34 -5.86 8.92 -16.77
N ALA A 35 -5.39 9.42 -17.91
CA ALA A 35 -4.36 10.45 -17.97
C ALA A 35 -4.90 11.81 -17.47
N GLU A 36 -6.08 12.22 -17.95
CA GLU A 36 -6.78 13.43 -17.51
C GLU A 36 -7.06 13.41 -16.00
N LEU A 37 -7.50 12.27 -15.45
CA LEU A 37 -7.72 12.14 -14.01
C LEU A 37 -6.42 12.29 -13.21
N ASN A 38 -5.32 11.72 -13.71
CA ASN A 38 -4.02 11.85 -13.05
C ASN A 38 -3.50 13.29 -13.12
N GLU A 39 -3.63 13.95 -14.27
CA GLU A 39 -3.25 15.35 -14.44
C GLU A 39 -4.11 16.26 -13.55
N PHE A 40 -5.42 16.04 -13.54
CA PHE A 40 -6.35 16.79 -12.68
C PHE A 40 -6.07 16.56 -11.20
N SER A 41 -5.70 15.34 -10.81
CA SER A 41 -5.32 15.04 -9.42
C SER A 41 -4.05 15.80 -9.01
N GLN A 42 -3.05 15.89 -9.90
CA GLN A 42 -1.84 16.69 -9.64
C GLN A 42 -2.14 18.20 -9.57
N GLN A 43 -3.00 18.70 -10.47
CA GLN A 43 -3.45 20.10 -10.42
C GLN A 43 -4.21 20.39 -9.12
N LEU A 44 -5.05 19.46 -8.66
CA LEU A 44 -5.79 19.57 -7.41
C LEU A 44 -4.85 19.62 -6.20
N GLU A 45 -3.81 18.77 -6.16
CA GLU A 45 -2.79 18.80 -5.10
C GLU A 45 -2.07 20.17 -5.05
N SER A 46 -1.79 20.78 -6.21
CA SER A 46 -1.19 22.13 -6.25
C SER A 46 -2.16 23.22 -5.76
N ALA A 47 -3.42 23.16 -6.18
CA ALA A 47 -4.45 24.10 -5.76
C ALA A 47 -4.79 23.96 -4.27
N GLU A 48 -4.67 22.75 -3.70
CA GLU A 48 -4.89 22.49 -2.28
C GLU A 48 -3.88 23.26 -1.41
N LEU A 49 -2.61 23.33 -1.81
CA LEU A 49 -1.58 24.09 -1.09
C LEU A 49 -1.89 25.59 -1.08
N GLU A 50 -2.31 26.14 -2.23
CA GLU A 50 -2.72 27.55 -2.34
C GLU A 50 -3.95 27.83 -1.47
N ALA A 51 -4.98 26.98 -1.55
CA ALA A 51 -6.20 27.11 -0.77
C ALA A 51 -5.94 27.00 0.75
N ILE A 52 -5.01 26.16 1.19
CA ILE A 52 -4.58 26.09 2.60
C ILE A 52 -3.95 27.42 3.04
N SER A 53 -3.08 28.02 2.21
CA SER A 53 -2.42 29.28 2.54
C SER A 53 -3.41 30.45 2.67
N GLU A 54 -4.42 30.51 1.79
CA GLU A 54 -5.50 31.48 1.85
C GLU A 54 -6.38 31.27 3.08
N ALA A 55 -6.77 30.01 3.35
CA ALA A 55 -7.56 29.65 4.52
C ALA A 55 -6.86 30.03 5.85
N LEU A 56 -5.53 29.92 5.93
CA LEU A 56 -4.75 30.34 7.10
C LEU A 56 -4.77 31.87 7.29
N THR A 57 -4.72 32.63 6.20
CA THR A 57 -4.78 34.09 6.23
C THR A 57 -6.16 34.58 6.66
N ILE A 58 -7.22 33.97 6.12
CA ILE A 58 -8.61 34.23 6.53
C ILE A 58 -8.79 33.88 8.01
N GLN A 59 -8.23 32.76 8.47
CA GLN A 59 -8.32 32.38 9.88
C GLN A 59 -7.60 33.39 10.79
N GLN A 60 -6.43 33.89 10.40
CA GLN A 60 -5.71 34.90 11.18
C GLN A 60 -6.52 36.20 11.30
N TYR A 61 -7.10 36.66 10.19
CA TYR A 61 -8.01 37.81 10.19
C TYR A 61 -9.24 37.56 11.06
N ASN A 62 -9.86 36.38 10.95
CA ASN A 62 -11.01 36.01 11.76
C ASN A 62 -10.64 35.97 13.25
N GLN A 63 -9.51 35.42 13.67
CA GLN A 63 -9.13 35.42 15.10
C GLN A 63 -9.12 36.82 15.74
N GLU A 64 -8.81 37.86 14.96
CA GLU A 64 -8.80 39.25 15.41
C GLU A 64 -10.20 39.90 15.41
N HIS A 65 -11.14 39.42 14.58
CA HIS A 65 -12.43 40.08 14.33
C HIS A 65 -13.67 39.25 14.72
N ASN A 66 -13.60 37.92 14.64
CA ASN A 66 -14.67 36.95 14.93
C ASN A 66 -14.11 35.52 15.15
N LYS A 67 -14.43 34.87 16.28
CA LYS A 67 -13.92 33.52 16.65
C LYS A 67 -14.48 32.34 15.82
N ASN A 68 -14.83 32.56 14.55
CA ASN A 68 -15.43 31.55 13.68
C ASN A 68 -14.38 30.90 12.78
N ASN A 69 -14.33 29.57 12.73
CA ASN A 69 -13.34 28.80 11.95
C ASN A 69 -13.76 28.54 10.49
N ILE A 70 -14.84 29.17 10.04
CA ILE A 70 -15.35 29.02 8.66
C ILE A 70 -14.50 29.91 7.76
N VAL A 71 -13.85 29.32 6.76
CA VAL A 71 -12.98 30.03 5.80
C VAL A 71 -13.64 30.17 4.43
N TYR A 72 -14.66 29.36 4.11
CA TYR A 72 -15.46 29.49 2.89
C TYR A 72 -16.88 28.96 3.12
N GLN A 73 -17.87 29.61 2.53
CA GLN A 73 -19.25 29.12 2.51
C GLN A 73 -20.01 29.67 1.30
N ASP A 74 -20.59 28.79 0.50
CA ASP A 74 -21.52 29.12 -0.57
C ASP A 74 -22.75 28.18 -0.56
N SER A 75 -23.51 28.12 -1.67
CA SER A 75 -24.67 27.24 -1.80
C SER A 75 -24.32 25.75 -2.02
N VAL A 76 -23.06 25.44 -2.29
CA VAL A 76 -22.57 24.11 -2.70
C VAL A 76 -21.72 23.45 -1.61
N ALA A 77 -20.91 24.23 -0.90
CA ALA A 77 -19.92 23.76 0.05
C ALA A 77 -19.68 24.76 1.20
N LYS A 78 -19.21 24.20 2.32
CA LYS A 78 -18.71 24.94 3.47
C LYS A 78 -17.35 24.37 3.87
N VAL A 79 -16.33 25.23 3.96
CA VAL A 79 -14.98 24.86 4.36
C VAL A 79 -14.68 25.43 5.74
N VAL A 80 -14.27 24.56 6.65
CA VAL A 80 -13.91 24.91 8.03
C VAL A 80 -12.47 24.50 8.27
N LEU A 81 -11.67 25.43 8.80
CA LEU A 81 -10.29 25.13 9.15
C LEU A 81 -10.26 24.39 10.50
N CYS A 82 -9.75 23.16 10.48
CA CYS A 82 -9.63 22.32 11.66
C CYS A 82 -8.15 22.05 11.94
N PHE A 83 -7.69 22.39 13.14
CA PHE A 83 -6.35 22.03 13.59
C PHE A 83 -6.38 20.65 14.23
N ARG A 84 -5.52 19.74 13.76
CA ARG A 84 -5.25 18.50 14.47
C ARG A 84 -4.15 18.74 15.49
N GLN A 85 -4.35 18.25 16.70
CA GLN A 85 -3.32 18.28 17.72
C GLN A 85 -2.14 17.39 17.29
N LYS A 86 -0.96 17.99 17.13
CA LYS A 86 0.28 17.26 16.89
C LYS A 86 1.05 17.23 18.20
N TYR A 87 1.34 16.03 18.70
CA TYR A 87 2.13 15.86 19.91
C TYR A 87 3.63 15.97 19.58
N ALA A 88 4.40 16.56 20.48
CA ALA A 88 5.86 16.59 20.37
C ALA A 88 6.39 15.15 20.36
N SER A 89 7.33 14.86 19.46
CA SER A 89 8.07 13.61 19.48
C SER A 89 9.34 13.76 20.34
N SER A 90 10.03 12.65 20.62
CA SER A 90 11.36 12.70 21.26
C SER A 90 12.42 13.43 20.45
N LYS A 91 12.17 13.70 19.16
CA LYS A 91 13.02 14.58 18.35
C LYS A 91 12.77 16.06 18.63
N ASP A 92 11.58 16.39 19.11
CA ASP A 92 11.13 17.76 19.34
C ASP A 92 11.27 18.17 20.82
N SER A 93 11.41 17.21 21.75
CA SER A 93 11.51 17.44 23.19
C SER A 93 12.62 16.62 23.85
N THR A 94 13.54 17.32 24.53
CA THR A 94 14.65 16.71 25.28
C THR A 94 14.18 15.95 26.52
N GLU A 95 13.10 16.39 27.16
CA GLU A 95 12.49 15.68 28.29
C GLU A 95 11.90 14.34 27.85
N LEU A 96 11.20 14.31 26.71
CA LEU A 96 10.68 13.06 26.14
C LEU A 96 11.80 12.11 25.74
N ALA A 97 12.88 12.63 25.16
CA ALA A 97 14.05 11.82 24.80
C ALA A 97 14.72 11.17 26.02
N ARG A 98 14.86 11.91 27.14
CA ARG A 98 15.39 11.36 28.39
C ARG A 98 14.48 10.30 28.98
N LEU A 99 13.17 10.54 28.98
CA LEU A 99 12.21 9.56 29.49
C LEU A 99 12.24 8.26 28.66
N GLU A 100 12.39 8.34 27.34
CA GLU A 100 12.58 7.16 26.48
C GLU A 100 13.89 6.40 26.77
N GLU A 101 14.93 7.11 27.21
CA GLU A 101 16.19 6.48 27.64
C GLU A 101 16.02 5.76 28.98
N ASP A 102 15.38 6.41 29.95
CA ASP A 102 15.09 5.84 31.27
C ASP A 102 14.19 4.60 31.16
N ILE A 103 13.15 4.66 30.32
CA ILE A 103 12.27 3.51 30.04
C ILE A 103 13.09 2.35 29.47
N ARG A 104 13.95 2.60 28.48
CA ARG A 104 14.80 1.55 27.89
C ARG A 104 15.80 0.98 28.91
N ALA A 105 16.37 1.81 29.76
CA ALA A 105 17.29 1.36 30.79
C ALA A 105 16.57 0.41 31.78
N GLU A 106 15.35 0.76 32.18
CA GLU A 106 14.54 -0.06 33.07
C GLU A 106 14.08 -1.37 32.40
N GLU A 107 13.70 -1.33 31.11
CA GLU A 107 13.40 -2.54 30.33
C GLU A 107 14.59 -3.51 30.31
N VAL A 108 15.80 -3.01 30.05
CA VAL A 108 17.02 -3.82 30.06
C VAL A 108 17.29 -4.39 31.46
N SER A 109 17.11 -3.58 32.51
CA SER A 109 17.25 -4.01 33.90
C SER A 109 16.27 -5.14 34.25
N LEU A 110 15.01 -4.99 33.84
CA LEU A 110 13.95 -5.96 34.06
C LEU A 110 14.19 -7.28 33.31
N MET A 111 14.65 -7.21 32.06
CA MET A 111 15.05 -8.37 31.28
C MET A 111 16.23 -9.11 31.91
N LYS A 112 17.25 -8.39 32.41
CA LYS A 112 18.37 -9.01 33.13
C LYS A 112 17.91 -9.69 34.42
N ARG A 113 17.08 -9.01 35.21
CA ARG A 113 16.54 -9.54 36.48
C ARG A 113 15.71 -10.80 36.27
N ASN A 114 14.93 -10.85 35.20
CA ASN A 114 14.04 -11.96 34.90
C ASN A 114 14.64 -13.00 33.94
N GLY A 115 15.87 -12.80 33.45
CA GLY A 115 16.47 -13.60 32.39
C GLY A 115 16.49 -15.10 32.67
N LEU A 116 16.75 -15.53 33.90
CA LEU A 116 16.70 -16.95 34.28
C LEU A 116 15.28 -17.53 34.25
N LYS A 117 14.27 -16.74 34.63
CA LYS A 117 12.86 -17.16 34.55
C LYS A 117 12.40 -17.23 33.11
N LEU A 118 12.80 -16.26 32.28
CA LEU A 118 12.50 -16.23 30.86
C LEU A 118 13.10 -17.45 30.14
N ARG A 119 14.38 -17.77 30.38
CA ARG A 119 15.00 -18.98 29.79
C ARG A 119 14.29 -20.27 30.17
N LYS A 120 13.86 -20.40 31.43
CA LYS A 120 13.07 -21.57 31.86
C LYS A 120 11.72 -21.64 31.15
N LEU A 121 11.07 -20.50 30.92
CA LEU A 121 9.85 -20.43 30.14
C LEU A 121 10.13 -20.80 28.68
N ASP A 122 11.22 -20.33 28.09
CA ASP A 122 11.62 -20.67 26.71
C ASP A 122 11.89 -22.17 26.54
N GLU A 123 12.53 -22.80 27.53
CA GLU A 123 12.73 -24.26 27.58
C GLU A 123 11.38 -25.00 27.66
N GLN A 124 10.47 -24.56 28.53
CA GLN A 124 9.12 -25.14 28.66
C GLN A 124 8.29 -24.96 27.39
N ILE A 125 8.38 -23.80 26.73
CA ILE A 125 7.73 -23.54 25.44
C ILE A 125 8.27 -24.51 24.40
N SER A 126 9.59 -24.66 24.30
CA SER A 126 10.22 -25.56 23.33
C SER A 126 9.79 -27.02 23.54
N GLU A 127 9.69 -27.47 24.79
CA GLU A 127 9.21 -28.82 25.12
C GLU A 127 7.73 -29.01 24.72
N LEU A 128 6.88 -28.04 25.02
CA LEU A 128 5.46 -28.08 24.64
C LEU A 128 5.27 -28.02 23.12
N GLU A 129 6.06 -27.22 22.40
CA GLU A 129 6.03 -27.16 20.93
C GLU A 129 6.41 -28.50 20.30
N GLU A 130 7.40 -29.20 20.86
CA GLU A 130 7.76 -30.53 20.39
C GLU A 130 6.65 -31.55 20.67
N GLN A 131 5.99 -31.47 21.84
CA GLN A 131 4.81 -32.31 22.12
C GLN A 131 3.66 -32.03 21.15
N ILE A 132 3.40 -30.76 20.84
CA ILE A 132 2.38 -30.36 19.86
C ILE A 132 2.73 -30.92 18.50
N ARG A 133 3.98 -30.76 18.04
CA ARG A 133 4.45 -31.29 16.75
C ARG A 133 4.24 -32.80 16.64
N GLN A 134 4.57 -33.55 17.69
CA GLN A 134 4.36 -35.00 17.71
C GLN A 134 2.86 -35.38 17.67
N LEU A 135 2.01 -34.62 18.36
CA LEU A 135 0.56 -34.81 18.30
C LEU A 135 -0.01 -34.45 16.93
N GLU A 136 0.48 -33.40 16.30
CA GLU A 136 0.11 -33.01 14.94
C GLU A 136 0.53 -34.06 13.92
N GLU A 137 1.74 -34.62 14.02
CA GLU A 137 2.19 -35.71 13.16
C GLU A 137 1.29 -36.95 13.31
N ARG A 138 0.90 -37.28 14.55
CA ARG A 138 -0.05 -38.37 14.83
C ARG A 138 -1.43 -38.07 14.24
N LYS A 139 -1.94 -36.85 14.41
CA LYS A 139 -3.20 -36.40 13.81
C LYS A 139 -3.14 -36.47 12.28
N GLU A 140 -2.05 -36.04 11.67
CA GLU A 140 -1.86 -36.09 10.23
C GLU A 140 -1.90 -37.54 9.72
N LYS A 141 -1.15 -38.45 10.37
CA LYS A 141 -1.19 -39.89 10.05
C LYS A 141 -2.61 -40.47 10.15
N LEU A 142 -3.41 -40.02 11.11
CA LEU A 142 -4.80 -40.49 11.29
C LEU A 142 -5.81 -39.84 10.32
N THR A 143 -5.50 -38.63 9.82
CA THR A 143 -6.40 -37.87 8.93
C THR A 143 -6.05 -38.01 7.44
N GLN A 144 -4.86 -38.53 7.13
CA GLN A 144 -4.47 -38.88 5.78
C GLN A 144 -5.31 -40.04 5.25
N SER A 145 -6.11 -39.76 4.23
CA SER A 145 -6.86 -40.76 3.47
C SER A 145 -6.45 -40.70 2.01
N LYS A 146 -5.91 -41.81 1.48
CA LYS A 146 -5.54 -41.95 0.06
C LYS A 146 -6.72 -41.61 -0.88
N ARG A 147 -7.95 -41.90 -0.45
CA ARG A 147 -9.17 -41.59 -1.21
C ARG A 147 -9.46 -40.09 -1.25
N ILE A 148 -9.28 -39.38 -0.13
CA ILE A 148 -9.48 -37.92 -0.09
C ILE A 148 -8.44 -37.23 -0.96
N ALA A 149 -7.18 -37.65 -0.91
CA ALA A 149 -6.11 -37.11 -1.77
C ALA A 149 -6.45 -37.29 -3.27
N ALA A 150 -6.96 -38.46 -3.66
CA ALA A 150 -7.40 -38.70 -5.04
C ALA A 150 -8.57 -37.79 -5.46
N LEU A 151 -9.53 -37.55 -4.55
CA LEU A 151 -10.65 -36.63 -4.80
C LEU A 151 -10.19 -35.18 -4.92
N GLN A 152 -9.29 -34.72 -4.06
CA GLN A 152 -8.71 -33.37 -4.13
C GLN A 152 -7.92 -33.16 -5.43
N ALA A 153 -7.13 -34.14 -5.86
CA ALA A 153 -6.42 -34.08 -7.13
C ALA A 153 -7.39 -33.98 -8.33
N ARG A 154 -8.50 -34.72 -8.30
CA ARG A 154 -9.55 -34.62 -9.31
C ARG A 154 -10.24 -33.24 -9.28
N TYR A 155 -10.54 -32.72 -8.10
CA TYR A 155 -11.13 -31.39 -7.92
C TYR A 155 -10.23 -30.27 -8.47
N GLN A 156 -8.92 -30.32 -8.17
CA GLN A 156 -7.96 -29.34 -8.68
C GLN A 156 -7.82 -29.38 -10.20
N ARG A 157 -7.86 -30.58 -10.81
CA ARG A 157 -7.93 -30.70 -12.28
C ARG A 157 -9.18 -30.02 -12.82
N ILE A 158 -10.35 -30.29 -12.24
CA ILE A 158 -11.59 -29.66 -12.67
C ILE A 158 -11.54 -28.14 -12.53
N ILE A 159 -11.00 -27.59 -11.43
CA ILE A 159 -10.80 -26.15 -11.27
C ILE A 159 -9.90 -25.59 -12.37
N ALA A 160 -8.74 -26.22 -12.58
CA ALA A 160 -7.78 -25.78 -13.60
C ALA A 160 -8.39 -25.83 -15.00
N ASP A 161 -9.14 -26.89 -15.31
CA ASP A 161 -9.85 -27.06 -16.59
C ASP A 161 -11.00 -26.04 -16.73
N SER A 162 -11.59 -25.59 -15.62
CA SER A 162 -12.66 -24.58 -15.59
C SER A 162 -12.16 -23.14 -15.48
N ALA A 163 -10.85 -22.93 -15.34
CA ALA A 163 -10.28 -21.61 -15.13
C ALA A 163 -10.43 -20.76 -16.40
N TYR A 164 -11.10 -19.62 -16.27
CA TYR A 164 -11.25 -18.65 -17.35
C TYR A 164 -10.56 -17.34 -16.99
N LYS A 165 -9.97 -16.68 -18.00
CA LYS A 165 -9.32 -15.38 -17.82
C LYS A 165 -10.39 -14.29 -17.79
N VAL A 166 -10.45 -13.55 -16.70
CA VAL A 166 -11.23 -12.31 -16.62
C VAL A 166 -10.35 -11.18 -17.17
N PRO A 167 -10.78 -10.46 -18.21
CA PRO A 167 -10.01 -9.32 -18.73
C PRO A 167 -9.96 -8.20 -17.70
N ASN A 168 -8.76 -7.67 -17.44
CA ASN A 168 -8.51 -6.49 -16.63
C ASN A 168 -7.53 -5.57 -17.37
N LEU A 169 -7.79 -4.25 -17.34
CA LEU A 169 -6.94 -3.24 -17.95
C LEU A 169 -6.14 -2.53 -16.86
N VAL A 170 -4.81 -2.65 -16.93
CA VAL A 170 -3.89 -1.90 -16.06
C VAL A 170 -3.13 -0.90 -16.94
N VAL A 171 -3.20 0.39 -16.60
CA VAL A 171 -2.51 1.46 -17.33
C VAL A 171 -1.19 1.79 -16.63
N HIS A 172 -0.09 1.59 -17.34
CA HIS A 172 1.24 1.99 -16.89
C HIS A 172 1.72 3.19 -17.72
N PHE A 173 1.88 4.34 -17.06
CA PHE A 173 2.49 5.51 -17.67
C PHE A 173 4.01 5.35 -17.66
N LYS A 174 4.65 5.40 -18.84
CA LYS A 174 6.10 5.44 -18.94
C LYS A 174 6.57 6.83 -18.54
N LYS A 175 7.36 6.92 -17.47
CA LYS A 175 8.08 8.15 -17.11
C LYS A 175 9.14 8.47 -18.15
#